data_AF-A0A1A9Z4V4-F1
#
_entry.id   AF-A0A1A9Z4V4-F1
#
_cell.length_a   1.000
_cell.length_b   1.000
_cell.length_c   1.000
_cell.angle_alpha   90.00
_cell.angle_beta   90.00
_cell.angle_gamma   90.00
#
_symmetry.space_group_name_H-M   'P 1'
#
loop_
_entity.id
_entity.type
_entity.pdbx_description
1 polymer ?
#
loop_
_entity_poly.entity_id
_entity_poly.type
_entity_poly.pdbx_seq_one_letter_code
_entity_poly.pdbx_strand_id
1 'polypeptide(L)'
;MNNHSYYPNYYAVEDVFVTQEKVECKVNTKLLKMGFLDAGSESEDLQAGRTVTLPLWYIKELKINNPYFSVCVPDIYKNVHKAVCEAESTHIELGKLHTYFYEYGRYLTPYDRNHIVGKIVFETMRHRVRHLLDISKNTIEHGKPEHRLDNIESKLYEEGVKTNSLYTNWLQMKFNNLTVSMMVQEHSMKRKRQHMSDFDDDSFEQDHKRQTL
;
A
#
# COMPACT_ATOMS: atom_id res chain seq x y z
N MET A 1 -7.56 4.58 -14.70
CA MET A 1 -8.26 5.13 -13.52
C MET A 1 -8.26 4.04 -12.47
N ASN A 2 -7.41 4.13 -11.43
CA ASN A 2 -7.50 3.24 -10.27
C ASN A 2 -8.75 3.65 -9.49
N ASN A 3 -9.87 2.98 -9.77
CA ASN A 3 -11.04 3.07 -8.90
C ASN A 3 -10.66 2.46 -7.56
N HIS A 4 -10.32 3.32 -6.61
CA HIS A 4 -10.13 2.94 -5.23
C HIS A 4 -11.48 2.45 -4.73
N SER A 5 -11.57 1.15 -4.54
CA SER A 5 -12.82 0.52 -4.15
C SER A 5 -12.93 0.59 -2.64
N TYR A 6 -14.05 1.10 -2.14
CA TYR A 6 -14.40 1.01 -0.73
C TYR A 6 -14.71 -0.44 -0.28
N TYR A 7 -14.48 -1.43 -1.13
CA TYR A 7 -14.65 -2.89 -0.96
C TYR A 7 -13.50 -3.66 -1.62
N PRO A 8 -13.15 -4.87 -1.13
CA PRO A 8 -12.14 -5.71 -1.77
C PRO A 8 -12.36 -5.78 -3.29
N ASN A 9 -11.36 -5.35 -4.06
CA ASN A 9 -11.41 -5.25 -5.50
C ASN A 9 -10.24 -6.02 -6.10
N TYR A 10 -10.57 -7.04 -6.89
CA TYR A 10 -9.59 -7.85 -7.60
C TYR A 10 -8.65 -7.03 -8.51
N TYR A 11 -9.13 -5.92 -9.05
CA TYR A 11 -8.35 -5.05 -9.93
C TYR A 11 -7.55 -3.98 -9.20
N ALA A 12 -7.74 -3.82 -7.89
CA ALA A 12 -6.94 -2.89 -7.10
C ALA A 12 -5.59 -3.55 -6.78
N VAL A 13 -4.51 -2.92 -7.23
CA VAL A 13 -3.15 -3.39 -6.98
C VAL A 13 -2.85 -3.36 -5.48
N GLU A 14 -3.42 -2.39 -4.78
CA GLU A 14 -3.33 -2.23 -3.34
C GLU A 14 -3.91 -3.45 -2.60
N ASP A 15 -5.08 -3.95 -3.02
CA ASP A 15 -5.68 -5.14 -2.43
C ASP A 15 -4.82 -6.40 -2.64
N VAL A 16 -4.14 -6.50 -3.77
CA VAL A 16 -3.17 -7.59 -4.00
C VAL A 16 -2.02 -7.48 -3.01
N PHE A 17 -1.47 -6.29 -2.78
CA PHE A 17 -0.40 -6.09 -1.82
C PHE A 17 -0.82 -6.37 -0.38
N VAL A 18 -2.02 -5.92 0.01
CA VAL A 18 -2.56 -6.17 1.36
C VAL A 18 -2.81 -7.66 1.59
N THR A 19 -3.44 -8.32 0.62
CA THR A 19 -3.81 -9.73 0.80
C THR A 19 -2.63 -10.70 0.66
N GLN A 20 -1.50 -10.25 0.11
CA GLN A 20 -0.24 -10.99 0.12
C GLN A 20 0.43 -11.03 1.50
N GLU A 21 0.06 -10.14 2.41
CA GLU A 21 0.62 -10.09 3.76
C GLU A 21 0.35 -11.39 4.51
N LYS A 22 1.36 -11.83 5.29
CA LYS A 22 1.25 -13.03 6.12
C LYS A 22 0.56 -12.71 7.43
N VAL A 23 -0.32 -13.59 7.86
CA VAL A 23 -1.01 -13.51 9.15
C VAL A 23 -0.69 -14.75 9.97
N GLU A 24 -0.44 -14.55 11.25
CA GLU A 24 -0.30 -15.64 12.19
C GLU A 24 -1.64 -16.35 12.41
N CYS A 25 -1.61 -17.66 12.33
CA CYS A 25 -2.78 -18.52 12.49
C CYS A 25 -2.45 -19.64 13.45
N LYS A 26 -3.30 -19.85 14.46
CA LYS A 26 -3.23 -21.00 15.33
C LYS A 26 -3.98 -22.17 14.72
N VAL A 27 -3.31 -23.31 14.62
CA VAL A 27 -3.90 -24.56 14.15
C VAL A 27 -4.81 -25.13 15.24
N ASN A 28 -6.08 -25.37 14.91
CA ASN A 28 -7.07 -25.85 15.87
C ASN A 28 -7.18 -27.39 15.86
N THR A 29 -6.89 -28.03 14.73
CA THR A 29 -7.02 -29.48 14.53
C THR A 29 -5.81 -30.03 13.78
N LYS A 30 -5.53 -31.33 13.91
CA LYS A 30 -4.42 -31.97 13.18
C LYS A 30 -4.68 -31.88 11.66
N LEU A 31 -3.71 -31.38 10.90
CA LEU A 31 -3.79 -31.28 9.44
C LEU A 31 -2.84 -32.28 8.79
N LEU A 32 -3.37 -33.11 7.89
CA LEU A 32 -2.60 -34.14 7.22
C LEU A 32 -1.69 -33.53 6.14
N LYS A 33 -0.46 -34.04 6.03
CA LYS A 33 0.53 -33.64 5.00
C LYS A 33 0.87 -32.14 4.97
N MET A 34 0.66 -31.45 6.08
CA MET A 34 0.92 -30.01 6.22
C MET A 34 2.07 -29.71 7.18
N GLY A 35 2.85 -30.72 7.56
CA GLY A 35 4.02 -30.56 8.44
C GLY A 35 5.03 -29.54 7.91
N PHE A 36 5.15 -29.39 6.59
CA PHE A 36 6.06 -28.43 5.95
C PHE A 36 5.76 -26.95 6.29
N LEU A 37 4.57 -26.64 6.81
CA LEU A 37 4.21 -25.28 7.24
C LEU A 37 4.88 -24.89 8.57
N ASP A 38 5.33 -25.87 9.35
CA ASP A 38 6.14 -25.67 10.54
C ASP A 38 7.57 -26.12 10.24
N ALA A 39 8.46 -25.15 9.99
CA ALA A 39 9.86 -25.42 9.62
C ALA A 39 10.63 -26.23 10.69
N GLY A 40 10.12 -26.29 11.93
CA GLY A 40 10.70 -27.09 13.01
C GLY A 40 10.03 -28.45 13.24
N SER A 41 9.02 -28.82 12.44
CA SER A 41 8.31 -30.09 12.58
C SER A 41 8.98 -31.20 11.77
N GLU A 42 9.36 -32.28 12.43
CA GLU A 42 9.83 -33.52 11.78
C GLU A 42 8.65 -34.43 11.34
N SER A 43 7.42 -34.08 11.70
CA SER A 43 6.22 -34.84 11.32
C SER A 43 5.73 -34.43 9.92
N GLU A 44 5.29 -35.41 9.12
CA GLU A 44 4.58 -35.16 7.84
C GLU A 44 3.28 -34.35 8.06
N ASP A 45 2.66 -34.50 9.23
CA ASP A 45 1.41 -33.85 9.61
C ASP A 45 1.63 -32.65 10.53
N LEU A 46 0.78 -31.63 10.41
CA LEU A 46 0.79 -30.47 11.30
C LEU A 46 -0.09 -30.72 12.52
N GLN A 47 0.50 -30.63 13.70
CA GLN A 47 -0.20 -30.87 14.96
C GLN A 47 -1.05 -29.67 15.38
N ALA A 48 -2.14 -29.94 16.10
CA ALA A 48 -2.97 -28.89 16.69
C ALA A 48 -2.19 -28.06 17.74
N GLY A 49 -2.56 -26.80 17.87
CA GLY A 49 -1.96 -25.85 18.81
C GLY A 49 -0.73 -25.11 18.28
N ARG A 50 -0.16 -25.54 17.15
CA ARG A 50 0.96 -24.84 16.49
C ARG A 50 0.51 -23.51 15.89
N THR A 51 1.43 -22.54 15.87
CA THR A 51 1.23 -21.26 15.17
C THR A 51 1.97 -21.33 13.85
N VAL A 52 1.27 -21.03 12.76
CA VAL A 52 1.83 -20.98 11.40
C VAL A 52 1.53 -19.62 10.77
N THR A 53 2.35 -19.20 9.81
CA THR A 53 2.13 -17.95 9.08
C THR A 53 1.57 -18.27 7.70
N LEU A 54 0.38 -17.75 7.39
CA LEU A 54 -0.31 -18.00 6.13
C LEU A 54 -0.66 -16.67 5.44
N PRO A 55 -0.61 -16.61 4.10
CA PRO A 55 -1.04 -15.40 3.39
C PRO A 55 -2.52 -15.09 3.64
N LEU A 56 -2.84 -13.81 3.79
CA LEU A 56 -4.20 -13.34 4.03
C LEU A 56 -5.15 -13.72 2.89
N TRP A 57 -4.69 -13.73 1.63
CA TRP A 57 -5.51 -14.14 0.49
C TRP A 57 -5.99 -15.58 0.58
N TYR A 58 -5.28 -16.46 1.28
CA TYR A 58 -5.73 -17.83 1.52
C TYR A 58 -6.74 -17.88 2.65
N ILE A 59 -6.42 -17.21 3.76
CA ILE A 59 -7.24 -17.16 4.97
C ILE A 59 -8.61 -16.50 4.71
N LYS A 60 -8.65 -15.45 3.90
CA LYS A 60 -9.90 -14.71 3.60
C LYS A 60 -10.95 -15.57 2.87
N GLU A 61 -10.50 -16.58 2.11
CA GLU A 61 -11.38 -17.51 1.39
C GLU A 61 -11.91 -18.62 2.30
N LEU A 62 -11.30 -18.80 3.47
CA LEU A 62 -11.80 -19.70 4.49
C LEU A 62 -12.96 -19.06 5.26
N LYS A 63 -13.94 -19.87 5.67
CA LYS A 63 -15.01 -19.40 6.57
C LYS A 63 -14.39 -18.79 7.83
N ILE A 64 -14.95 -17.69 8.33
CA ILE A 64 -14.44 -17.00 9.54
C ILE A 64 -14.33 -17.97 10.73
N ASN A 65 -15.33 -18.84 10.90
CA ASN A 65 -15.35 -19.87 11.94
C ASN A 65 -14.78 -21.21 11.44
N ASN A 66 -13.66 -21.18 10.72
CA ASN A 66 -13.03 -22.39 10.19
C ASN A 66 -12.51 -23.30 11.33
N PRO A 67 -12.82 -24.61 11.31
CA PRO A 67 -12.35 -25.56 12.33
C PRO A 67 -10.84 -25.87 12.29
N TYR A 68 -10.13 -25.50 11.23
CA TYR A 68 -8.71 -25.78 11.02
C TYR A 68 -7.81 -24.69 11.58
N PHE A 69 -8.17 -23.41 11.40
CA PHE A 69 -7.32 -22.27 11.77
C PHE A 69 -8.10 -21.21 12.54
N SER A 70 -7.46 -20.64 13.56
CA SER A 70 -7.86 -19.41 14.23
C SER A 70 -6.88 -18.31 13.88
N VAL A 71 -7.35 -17.22 13.27
CA VAL A 71 -6.49 -16.08 12.93
C VAL A 71 -6.11 -15.32 14.20
N CYS A 72 -4.82 -15.05 14.35
CA CYS A 72 -4.28 -14.23 15.43
C CYS A 72 -4.24 -12.77 14.95
N VAL A 73 -5.03 -11.90 15.59
CA VAL A 73 -5.01 -10.46 15.29
C VAL A 73 -3.64 -9.88 15.67
N PRO A 74 -2.91 -9.23 14.74
CA PRO A 74 -1.58 -8.70 14.99
C PRO A 74 -1.54 -7.63 16.09
N ASP A 75 -0.40 -7.57 16.80
CA ASP A 75 -0.21 -6.67 17.95
C ASP A 75 -0.24 -5.18 17.59
N ILE A 76 -0.07 -4.82 16.32
CA ILE A 76 -0.22 -3.44 15.85
C ILE A 76 -1.57 -2.84 16.27
N TYR A 77 -2.65 -3.64 16.23
CA TYR A 77 -3.98 -3.17 16.64
C TYR A 77 -4.09 -3.03 18.16
N LYS A 78 -3.33 -3.78 18.96
CA LYS A 78 -3.28 -3.58 20.41
C LYS A 78 -2.58 -2.27 20.78
N ASN A 79 -1.45 -1.98 20.12
CA ASN A 79 -0.70 -0.76 20.37
C ASN A 79 -1.48 0.49 19.92
N VAL A 80 -2.09 0.44 18.73
CA VAL A 80 -2.90 1.56 18.22
C VAL A 80 -4.18 1.73 19.05
N HIS A 81 -4.79 0.64 19.53
CA HIS A 81 -5.93 0.74 20.47
C HIS A 81 -5.61 1.62 21.67
N LYS A 82 -4.46 1.40 22.31
CA LYS A 82 -4.02 2.20 23.45
C LYS A 82 -3.96 3.67 23.09
N ALA A 83 -3.27 4.02 22.00
CA ALA A 83 -3.12 5.41 21.57
C ALA A 83 -4.45 6.06 21.14
N VAL A 84 -5.40 5.30 20.58
CA VAL A 84 -6.76 5.79 20.30
C VAL A 84 -7.50 6.10 21.59
N CYS A 85 -7.40 5.24 22.60
CA CYS A 85 -7.99 5.48 23.92
C CYS A 85 -7.36 6.67 24.67
N GLU A 86 -6.07 6.91 24.45
CA GLU A 86 -5.30 8.03 25.02
C GLU A 86 -5.36 9.30 24.14
N ALA A 87 -6.08 9.26 23.01
CA ALA A 87 -6.27 10.34 22.03
C ALA A 87 -5.01 10.85 21.28
N GLU A 88 -3.91 10.09 21.28
CA GLU A 88 -2.63 10.48 20.65
C GLU A 88 -2.44 9.97 19.20
N SER A 89 -3.53 9.62 18.51
CA SER A 89 -3.46 8.95 17.20
C SER A 89 -2.73 9.72 16.08
N THR A 90 -2.54 11.04 16.19
CA THR A 90 -1.84 11.86 15.19
C THR A 90 -0.32 11.68 15.20
N HIS A 91 0.27 11.39 16.35
CA HIS A 91 1.73 11.22 16.50
C HIS A 91 2.22 9.81 16.15
N ILE A 92 1.31 8.88 15.87
CA ILE A 92 1.67 7.52 15.46
C ILE A 92 2.15 7.54 14.01
N GLU A 93 3.34 6.97 13.78
CA GLU A 93 3.86 6.68 12.45
C GLU A 93 3.22 5.41 11.88
N LEU A 94 2.00 5.52 11.35
CA LEU A 94 1.27 4.37 10.81
C LEU A 94 2.04 3.64 9.71
N GLY A 95 2.68 4.36 8.79
CA GLY A 95 3.46 3.75 7.71
C GLY A 95 4.70 2.98 8.18
N LYS A 96 5.17 3.20 9.42
CA LYS A 96 6.21 2.39 10.05
C LYS A 96 5.65 1.14 10.72
N LEU A 97 4.44 1.21 11.26
CA LEU A 97 3.75 0.07 11.85
C LEU A 97 3.26 -0.90 10.77
N HIS A 98 2.57 -0.37 9.77
CA HIS A 98 2.09 -1.13 8.62
C HIS A 98 1.79 -0.21 7.44
N THR A 99 2.30 -0.52 6.25
CA THR A 99 2.11 0.32 5.04
C THR A 99 0.66 0.44 4.61
N TYR A 100 -0.16 -0.57 4.91
CA TYR A 100 -1.58 -0.65 4.57
C TYR A 100 -2.44 -0.90 5.83
N PHE A 101 -2.18 -0.14 6.90
CA PHE A 101 -2.85 -0.27 8.20
C PHE A 101 -4.38 -0.33 8.10
N TYR A 102 -4.99 0.58 7.34
CA TYR A 102 -6.45 0.65 7.26
C TYR A 102 -7.06 -0.53 6.50
N GLU A 103 -6.49 -0.87 5.34
CA GLU A 103 -7.00 -1.96 4.51
C GLU A 103 -6.76 -3.33 5.16
N TYR A 104 -5.58 -3.52 5.75
CA TYR A 104 -5.27 -4.74 6.48
C TYR A 104 -6.20 -4.94 7.68
N GLY A 105 -6.45 -3.88 8.45
CA GLY A 105 -7.33 -3.94 9.63
C GLY A 105 -8.78 -4.25 9.25
N ARG A 106 -9.20 -3.73 8.10
CA ARG A 106 -10.49 -4.06 7.52
C ARG A 106 -10.61 -5.55 7.20
N TYR A 107 -9.63 -6.16 6.55
CA TYR A 107 -9.66 -7.61 6.26
C TYR A 107 -9.62 -8.46 7.54
N LEU A 108 -8.97 -7.97 8.60
CA LEU A 108 -8.88 -8.66 9.88
C LEU A 108 -10.12 -8.49 10.77
N THR A 109 -10.92 -7.45 10.55
CA THR A 109 -12.11 -7.12 11.37
C THR A 109 -13.06 -8.30 11.57
N PRO A 110 -13.38 -9.14 10.55
CA PRO A 110 -14.27 -10.29 10.74
C PRO A 110 -13.68 -11.39 11.65
N TYR A 111 -12.36 -11.45 11.78
CA TYR A 111 -11.67 -12.44 12.62
C TYR A 111 -11.46 -11.97 14.06
N ASP A 112 -11.70 -10.68 14.33
CA ASP A 112 -11.60 -10.12 15.68
C ASP A 112 -12.87 -10.40 16.50
N ARG A 113 -12.75 -11.33 17.45
CA ARG A 113 -13.85 -11.70 18.37
C ARG A 113 -14.24 -10.58 19.33
N ASN A 114 -13.34 -9.65 19.61
CA ASN A 114 -13.61 -8.56 20.55
C ASN A 114 -14.20 -7.32 19.85
N HIS A 115 -14.29 -7.34 18.50
CA HIS A 115 -14.80 -6.23 17.68
C HIS A 115 -14.11 -4.88 17.94
N ILE A 116 -12.82 -4.91 18.26
CA ILE A 116 -11.98 -3.75 18.56
C ILE A 116 -11.32 -3.21 17.27
N VAL A 117 -10.86 -4.08 16.37
CA VAL A 117 -10.10 -3.69 15.15
C VAL A 117 -10.86 -2.68 14.30
N GLY A 118 -12.13 -2.93 14.00
CA GLY A 118 -12.95 -1.99 13.21
C GLY A 118 -13.07 -0.61 13.85
N LYS A 119 -13.20 -0.55 15.19
CA LYS A 119 -13.24 0.70 15.95
C LYS A 119 -11.91 1.43 15.90
N ILE A 120 -10.79 0.72 16.05
CA ILE A 120 -9.45 1.30 15.96
C ILE A 120 -9.24 1.93 14.58
N VAL A 121 -9.51 1.18 13.51
CA VAL A 121 -9.36 1.64 12.12
C VAL A 121 -10.19 2.91 11.88
N PHE A 122 -11.47 2.89 12.29
CA PHE A 122 -12.38 4.03 12.12
C PHE A 122 -11.93 5.27 12.92
N GLU A 123 -11.70 5.12 14.23
CA GLU A 123 -11.35 6.26 15.08
C GLU A 123 -9.98 6.83 14.73
N THR A 124 -9.02 5.99 14.34
CA THR A 124 -7.69 6.45 13.88
C THR A 124 -7.83 7.36 12.66
N MET A 125 -8.58 6.91 11.64
CA MET A 125 -8.82 7.73 10.44
C MET A 125 -9.59 9.01 10.77
N ARG A 126 -10.61 8.92 11.63
CA ARG A 126 -11.44 10.05 12.04
C ARG A 126 -10.64 11.16 12.73
N HIS A 127 -9.70 10.81 13.61
CA HIS A 127 -8.84 11.80 14.27
C HIS A 127 -7.82 12.38 13.28
N ARG A 128 -7.26 11.54 12.41
CA ARG A 128 -6.16 11.93 11.51
C ARG A 128 -6.61 12.69 10.28
N VAL A 129 -7.86 12.54 9.80
CA VAL A 129 -8.33 13.21 8.57
C VAL A 129 -8.22 14.74 8.62
N ARG A 130 -8.48 15.35 9.78
CA ARG A 130 -8.32 16.81 9.96
C ARG A 130 -6.84 17.19 9.94
N HIS A 131 -6.01 16.43 10.64
CA HIS A 131 -4.56 16.63 10.67
C HIS A 131 -3.95 16.50 9.26
N LEU A 132 -4.36 15.51 8.47
CA LEU A 132 -3.93 15.32 7.07
C LEU A 132 -4.27 16.54 6.21
N LEU A 133 -5.47 17.12 6.38
CA LEU A 133 -5.85 18.33 5.67
C LEU A 133 -4.93 19.50 6.02
N ASP A 134 -4.63 19.70 7.30
CA ASP A 134 -3.79 20.80 7.77
C ASP A 134 -2.37 20.70 7.20
N ILE A 135 -1.74 19.52 7.29
CA ILE A 135 -0.38 19.31 6.77
C ILE A 135 -0.31 19.37 5.25
N SER A 136 -1.39 19.03 4.53
CA SER A 136 -1.42 19.14 3.05
C SER A 136 -1.43 20.59 2.55
N LYS A 137 -1.97 21.52 3.36
CA LYS A 137 -2.05 22.95 3.02
C LYS A 137 -0.81 23.71 3.45
N ASN A 138 -0.15 23.29 4.52
CA ASN A 138 1.03 23.95 5.08
C ASN A 138 2.33 23.25 4.64
N THR A 139 2.50 23.05 3.33
CA THR A 139 3.75 22.51 2.77
C THR A 139 4.81 23.61 2.75
N ILE A 140 5.56 23.70 3.84
CA ILE A 140 6.80 24.49 3.88
C ILE A 140 7.77 23.75 2.96
N GLU A 141 8.02 24.32 1.78
CA GLU A 141 9.03 23.96 0.78
C GLU A 141 9.58 22.53 0.85
N HIS A 142 9.08 21.65 -0.03
CA HIS A 142 9.70 20.38 -0.41
C HIS A 142 9.92 19.29 0.67
N GLY A 143 9.43 19.48 1.90
CA GLY A 143 9.48 18.44 2.93
C GLY A 143 8.46 17.33 2.70
N LYS A 144 8.92 16.07 2.69
CA LYS A 144 8.04 14.92 2.97
C LYS A 144 7.38 15.14 4.34
N PRO A 145 6.15 14.65 4.57
CA PRO A 145 5.52 14.74 5.88
C PRO A 145 6.46 14.15 6.94
N GLU A 146 6.57 14.82 8.09
CA GLU A 146 7.44 14.41 9.21
C GLU A 146 7.15 12.98 9.67
N HIS A 147 5.87 12.59 9.66
CA HIS A 147 5.42 11.25 9.99
C HIS A 147 5.26 10.37 8.75
N ARG A 148 5.68 9.11 8.85
CA ARG A 148 5.37 8.09 7.84
C ARG A 148 3.88 7.79 7.84
N LEU A 149 3.21 8.28 6.80
CA LEU A 149 1.80 8.06 6.54
C LEU A 149 1.55 6.63 6.03
N ASP A 150 0.36 6.11 6.29
CA ASP A 150 -0.17 4.93 5.61
C ASP A 150 -0.35 5.19 4.09
N ASN A 151 -0.46 4.16 3.26
CA ASN A 151 -0.67 4.30 1.81
C ASN A 151 -1.88 5.18 1.43
N ILE A 152 -3.04 5.01 2.07
CA ILE A 152 -4.23 5.82 1.76
C ILE A 152 -4.02 7.26 2.23
N GLU A 153 -3.41 7.45 3.39
CA GLU A 153 -3.07 8.78 3.91
C GLU A 153 -2.08 9.51 3.02
N SER A 154 -1.08 8.78 2.50
CA SER A 154 -0.07 9.32 1.59
C SER A 154 -0.72 9.81 0.30
N LYS A 155 -1.63 9.03 -0.29
CA LYS A 155 -2.39 9.42 -1.48
C LYS A 155 -3.29 10.63 -1.22
N LEU A 156 -4.00 10.66 -0.10
CA LEU A 156 -4.84 11.81 0.29
C LEU A 156 -4.00 13.07 0.50
N TYR A 157 -2.84 12.93 1.15
CA TYR A 157 -1.89 14.01 1.34
C TYR A 157 -1.38 14.55 0.00
N GLU A 158 -0.90 13.67 -0.89
CA GLU A 158 -0.39 14.04 -2.21
C GLU A 158 -1.44 14.76 -3.06
N GLU A 159 -2.66 14.25 -3.12
CA GLU A 159 -3.76 14.91 -3.84
C GLU A 159 -4.17 16.24 -3.18
N GLY A 160 -4.09 16.34 -1.85
CA GLY A 160 -4.28 17.60 -1.12
C GLY A 160 -3.23 18.66 -1.48
N VAL A 161 -1.95 18.28 -1.45
CA VAL A 161 -0.81 19.16 -1.83
C VAL A 161 -0.94 19.60 -3.28
N LYS A 162 -1.24 18.67 -4.19
CA LYS A 162 -1.45 18.94 -5.61
C LYS A 162 -2.61 19.90 -5.83
N THR A 163 -3.75 19.65 -5.19
CA THR A 163 -4.94 20.52 -5.31
C THR A 163 -4.64 21.93 -4.81
N ASN A 164 -3.95 22.06 -3.67
CA ASN A 164 -3.56 23.36 -3.12
C ASN A 164 -2.59 24.10 -4.06
N SER A 165 -1.60 23.38 -4.61
CA SER A 165 -0.64 23.93 -5.58
C SER A 165 -1.32 24.42 -6.85
N LEU A 166 -2.27 23.64 -7.40
CA LEU A 166 -3.09 24.04 -8.55
C LEU A 166 -3.91 25.30 -8.23
N TYR A 167 -4.53 25.35 -7.05
CA TYR A 167 -5.32 26.48 -6.60
C TYR A 167 -4.47 27.76 -6.46
N THR A 168 -3.30 27.69 -5.82
CA THR A 168 -2.36 28.82 -5.71
C THR A 168 -1.87 29.29 -7.08
N ASN A 169 -1.51 28.36 -7.97
CA ASN A 169 -1.07 28.71 -9.33
C ASN A 169 -2.19 29.37 -10.14
N TRP A 170 -3.44 28.92 -9.96
CA TRP A 170 -4.61 29.55 -10.57
C TRP A 170 -4.82 30.97 -10.04
N LEU A 171 -4.77 31.20 -8.72
CA LEU A 171 -4.86 32.54 -8.13
C LEU A 171 -3.77 33.50 -8.64
N GLN A 172 -2.57 32.98 -8.90
CA GLN A 172 -1.43 33.75 -9.43
C GLN A 172 -1.44 33.90 -10.96
N MET A 173 -2.49 33.42 -11.65
CA MET A 173 -2.59 33.44 -13.13
C MET A 173 -1.41 32.76 -13.84
N LYS A 174 -0.77 31.78 -13.19
CA LYS A 174 0.37 31.04 -13.76
C LYS A 174 -0.03 30.06 -14.88
N PHE A 175 -1.34 29.83 -15.07
CA PHE A 175 -1.90 28.92 -16.09
C PHE A 175 -2.35 29.63 -17.39
N ASN A 176 -1.81 30.81 -17.69
CA ASN A 176 -2.18 31.53 -18.92
C ASN A 176 -1.64 30.90 -20.22
N ASN A 177 -0.73 29.92 -20.11
CA ASN A 177 -0.15 29.23 -21.26
C ASN A 177 -0.70 27.81 -21.38
N LEU A 178 -1.21 27.46 -22.56
CA LEU A 178 -1.60 26.09 -22.88
C LEU A 178 -0.36 25.19 -22.85
N THR A 179 -0.38 24.19 -21.99
CA THR A 179 0.69 23.19 -21.89
C THR A 179 0.30 21.91 -22.62
N VAL A 180 1.28 21.26 -23.23
CA VAL A 180 1.08 19.98 -23.90
C VAL A 180 0.81 18.91 -22.84
N SER A 181 -0.21 18.07 -23.05
CA SER A 181 -0.52 16.96 -22.15
C SER A 181 0.69 16.05 -21.92
N MET A 182 0.84 15.56 -20.70
CA MET A 182 1.92 14.65 -20.29
C MET A 182 2.05 13.45 -21.23
N MET A 183 0.92 12.85 -21.64
CA MET A 183 0.91 11.74 -22.60
C MET A 183 1.54 12.13 -23.94
N VAL A 184 1.24 13.33 -24.45
CA VAL A 184 1.79 13.81 -25.72
C VAL A 184 3.28 14.14 -25.58
N GLN A 185 3.70 14.69 -24.44
CA GLN A 185 5.12 14.90 -24.11
C GLN A 185 5.89 13.58 -24.04
N GLU A 186 5.35 12.56 -23.38
CA GLU A 186 5.98 11.24 -23.28
C GLU A 186 6.10 10.57 -24.65
N HIS A 187 5.05 10.62 -25.47
CA HIS A 187 5.06 10.10 -26.83
C HIS A 187 6.00 10.87 -27.76
N SER A 188 6.14 12.19 -27.61
CA SER A 188 7.09 12.97 -28.41
C SER A 188 8.53 12.67 -27.99
N MET A 189 8.80 12.55 -26.69
CA MET A 189 10.11 12.17 -26.15
C MET A 189 10.50 10.73 -26.52
N LYS A 190 9.54 9.79 -26.55
CA LYS A 190 9.79 8.42 -27.01
C LYS A 190 10.18 8.39 -28.50
N ARG A 191 9.45 9.12 -29.35
CA ARG A 191 9.77 9.25 -30.78
C ARG A 191 11.14 9.91 -31.00
N LYS A 192 11.47 10.96 -30.25
CA LYS A 192 12.78 11.61 -30.32
C LYS A 192 13.92 10.66 -29.93
N ARG A 193 13.73 9.82 -28.91
CA ARG A 193 14.72 8.80 -28.50
C ARG A 193 14.94 7.74 -29.58
N GLN A 194 13.87 7.26 -30.21
CA GLN A 194 13.96 6.29 -31.31
C GLN A 194 14.68 6.88 -32.53
N HIS A 195 14.35 8.12 -32.89
CA HIS A 195 15.06 8.81 -33.97
C HIS A 195 16.55 9.04 -33.65
N MET A 196 16.92 9.24 -32.38
CA MET A 196 18.33 9.35 -32.01
C MET A 196 19.06 8.00 -32.06
N SER A 197 18.41 6.90 -31.64
CA SER A 197 19.02 5.56 -31.73
C SER A 197 19.23 5.11 -33.18
N ASP A 198 18.29 5.41 -34.08
CA ASP A 198 18.42 5.05 -35.49
C ASP A 198 19.58 5.81 -36.18
N PHE A 199 19.83 7.05 -35.77
CA PHE A 199 20.98 7.84 -36.24
C PHE A 199 22.33 7.34 -35.69
N ASP A 200 22.36 6.86 -34.45
CA ASP A 200 23.58 6.29 -33.86
C ASP A 200 23.93 4.95 -34.53
N ASP A 201 22.96 4.08 -34.82
CA ASP A 201 23.18 2.81 -35.54
C ASP A 201 23.70 3.02 -36.98
N ASP A 202 23.15 4.00 -37.70
CA ASP A 202 23.62 4.37 -39.05
C ASP A 202 25.06 4.94 -39.05
N SER A 203 25.51 5.52 -37.94
CA SER A 203 26.87 6.07 -37.81
C SER A 203 27.93 4.98 -37.61
N PHE A 204 27.61 3.90 -36.88
CA PHE A 204 28.51 2.75 -36.72
C PHE A 204 28.58 1.88 -38.00
N GLU A 205 27.51 1.81 -38.80
CA GLU A 205 27.54 1.11 -40.09
C GLU A 205 28.33 1.86 -41.19
N GLN A 206 28.41 3.20 -41.13
CA GLN A 206 29.16 3.98 -42.11
C GLN A 206 30.68 3.95 -41.87
N ASP A 207 31.15 3.88 -40.62
CA ASP A 207 32.58 3.83 -40.32
C ASP A 207 33.24 2.49 -40.71
N HIS A 208 32.49 1.38 -40.71
CA HIS A 208 32.99 0.10 -41.21
C HIS A 208 33.13 0.02 -42.75
N LYS A 209 32.51 0.93 -43.51
CA LYS A 209 32.62 0.98 -44.98
C LYS A 209 33.72 1.91 -45.49
N ARG A 210 34.44 2.65 -44.62
CA ARG A 210 35.45 3.63 -45.03
C ARG A 210 36.92 3.24 -44.84
N GLN A 211 37.22 1.99 -44.50
CA GLN A 211 38.59 1.47 -44.53
C GLN A 211 38.73 0.38 -45.60
N THR A 212 39.01 0.79 -46.83
CA THR A 212 39.78 0.03 -47.83
C THR A 212 40.04 0.94 -49.02
N LEU A 213 41.23 1.53 -49.04
CA LEU A 213 42.11 1.74 -50.20
C LEU A 213 43.43 2.37 -49.71
#